data_AF-A0A411DPJ0-F1
#
_entry.id   AF-A0A411DPJ0-F1
#
_cell.length_a   1.000
_cell.length_b   1.000
_cell.length_c   1.000
_cell.angle_alpha   90.00
_cell.angle_beta   90.00
_cell.angle_gamma   90.00
#
_symmetry.space_group_name_H-M   'P 1'
#
loop_
_entity.id
_entity.type
_entity.pdbx_description
1 polymer ?
#
loop_
_entity_poly.entity_id
_entity_poly.type
_entity_poly.pdbx_seq_one_letter_code
_entity_poly.pdbx_strand_id
1 'polypeptide(L)'
;MNKILFLIALCFLFSCKKESKNESGLSDNLYNILIEYQKKNPIPSNEEIKKTTPFINPENAKYIYEVVFDVQQKDTLLHVTLVSGVKEVYKPFGVYKDAILMPTYVIDVDKVGQKLIKEYKKNDLSNFTFKDLIINDAMYPEYIYKIKGQKLILSDSIRGNMMK
;
A
#
# COMPACT_ATOMS: atom_id res chain seq x y z
N MET A 1 2.51 34.38 41.89
CA MET A 1 3.05 34.26 40.52
C MET A 1 3.29 32.81 40.06
N ASN A 2 2.75 31.77 40.73
CA ASN A 2 3.14 30.38 40.44
C ASN A 2 2.13 29.59 39.57
N LYS A 3 1.00 30.19 39.17
CA LYS A 3 -0.03 29.52 38.36
C LYS A 3 0.20 29.60 36.84
N ILE A 4 0.93 30.62 36.38
CA ILE A 4 1.20 30.84 34.94
C ILE A 4 2.28 29.87 34.43
N LEU A 5 3.24 29.50 35.28
CA LEU A 5 4.31 28.55 34.91
C LEU A 5 3.76 27.14 34.62
N PHE A 6 2.68 26.74 35.29
CA PHE A 6 2.05 25.44 35.10
C PHE A 6 1.29 25.32 33.77
N LEU A 7 0.71 26.43 33.29
CA LEU A 7 0.02 26.45 31.99
C LEU A 7 1.00 26.35 30.81
N ILE A 8 2.17 26.97 30.92
CA ILE A 8 3.21 26.93 29.88
C ILE A 8 3.83 25.52 29.80
N ALA A 9 4.02 24.84 30.93
CA ALA A 9 4.50 23.45 30.95
C ALA A 9 3.49 22.46 30.34
N LEU A 10 2.19 22.71 30.49
CA LEU A 10 1.14 21.84 29.92
C LEU A 10 1.07 21.95 28.39
N CYS A 11 1.36 23.13 27.81
CA CYS A 11 1.40 23.32 26.36
C CYS A 11 2.54 22.56 25.66
N PHE A 12 3.66 22.29 26.34
CA PHE A 12 4.79 21.54 25.77
C PHE A 12 4.54 20.02 25.69
N LEU A 13 3.60 19.46 26.47
CA LEU A 13 3.31 18.03 26.47
C LEU A 13 2.45 17.56 25.28
N PHE A 14 1.74 18.47 24.60
CA PHE A 14 0.84 18.12 23.48
C PHE A 14 1.45 18.29 22.08
N SER A 15 2.67 18.81 21.94
CA SER A 15 3.28 19.05 20.62
C SER A 15 4.21 17.95 20.10
N CYS A 16 4.46 16.89 20.87
CA CYS A 16 5.18 15.72 20.36
C CYS A 16 4.21 14.70 19.74
N LYS A 17 3.57 15.05 18.62
CA LYS A 17 3.17 14.01 17.66
C LYS A 17 4.48 13.42 17.15
N LYS A 18 4.89 12.28 17.71
CA LYS A 18 5.90 11.41 17.08
C LYS A 18 5.35 11.09 15.69
N GLU A 19 5.83 11.79 14.67
CA GLU A 19 5.73 11.26 13.31
C GLU A 19 6.36 9.87 13.37
N SER A 20 5.57 8.85 13.09
CA SER A 20 6.10 7.50 13.03
C SER A 20 7.20 7.52 11.97
N LYS A 21 8.42 7.20 12.38
CA LYS A 21 9.51 7.09 11.43
C LYS A 21 9.14 6.01 10.40
N ASN A 22 9.23 6.36 9.12
CA ASN A 22 9.03 5.41 8.03
C ASN A 22 10.15 4.36 8.07
N GLU A 23 9.81 3.17 8.56
CA GLU A 23 10.71 2.02 8.71
C GLU A 23 10.42 0.90 7.69
N SER A 24 9.43 1.12 6.82
CA SER A 24 9.03 0.15 5.79
C SER A 24 10.15 -0.27 4.83
N GLY A 25 11.12 0.63 4.59
CA GLY A 25 12.12 0.50 3.53
C GLY A 25 11.76 1.22 2.22
N LEU A 26 10.72 2.06 2.23
CA LEU A 26 10.30 2.89 1.10
C LEU A 26 10.72 4.36 1.31
N SER A 27 10.80 5.15 0.24
CA SER A 27 10.92 6.61 0.33
C SER A 27 9.68 7.21 0.98
N ASP A 28 9.81 8.38 1.61
CA ASP A 28 8.70 8.99 2.34
C ASP A 28 7.57 9.41 1.41
N ASN A 29 7.89 9.80 0.17
CA ASN A 29 6.89 10.12 -0.84
C ASN A 29 6.06 8.90 -1.25
N LEU A 30 6.71 7.77 -1.55
CA LEU A 30 5.99 6.53 -1.87
C LEU A 30 5.18 6.05 -0.66
N TYR A 31 5.80 6.05 0.53
CA TYR A 31 5.15 5.67 1.77
C TYR A 31 3.85 6.44 2.00
N ASN A 32 3.87 7.78 1.91
CA ASN A 32 2.70 8.62 2.14
C ASN A 32 1.58 8.34 1.12
N ILE A 33 1.91 8.16 -0.16
CA ILE A 33 0.93 7.81 -1.19
C ILE A 33 0.27 6.47 -0.91
N LEU A 34 1.05 5.47 -0.48
CA LEU A 34 0.49 4.17 -0.12
C LEU A 34 -0.43 4.28 1.08
N ILE A 35 -0.05 5.00 2.13
CA ILE A 35 -0.92 5.24 3.28
C ILE A 35 -2.23 5.94 2.88
N GLU A 36 -2.16 6.95 2.00
CA GLU A 36 -3.37 7.63 1.50
C GLU A 36 -4.26 6.69 0.70
N TYR A 37 -3.68 5.87 -0.17
CA TYR A 37 -4.42 4.86 -0.93
C TYR A 37 -5.08 3.84 0.00
N GLN A 38 -4.34 3.29 0.96
CA GLN A 38 -4.82 2.28 1.92
C GLN A 38 -5.96 2.80 2.79
N LYS A 39 -5.94 4.10 3.15
CA LYS A 39 -7.04 4.74 3.89
C LYS A 39 -8.32 4.85 3.06
N LYS A 40 -8.20 5.10 1.76
CA LYS A 40 -9.34 5.21 0.84
C LYS A 40 -9.87 3.84 0.41
N ASN A 41 -9.00 2.84 0.35
CA ASN A 41 -9.29 1.49 -0.13
C ASN A 41 -8.86 0.45 0.92
N PRO A 42 -9.49 0.44 2.11
CA PRO A 42 -9.10 -0.50 3.16
C PRO A 42 -9.38 -1.94 2.74
N ILE A 43 -8.62 -2.88 3.32
CA ILE A 43 -8.92 -4.31 3.21
C ILE A 43 -10.36 -4.55 3.70
N PRO A 44 -11.19 -5.28 2.95
CA PRO A 44 -12.59 -5.46 3.29
C PRO A 44 -12.76 -6.23 4.60
N SER A 45 -13.82 -5.90 5.32
CA SER A 45 -14.20 -6.63 6.53
C SER A 45 -14.75 -8.02 6.19
N ASN A 46 -14.82 -8.92 7.18
CA ASN A 46 -15.43 -10.24 7.01
C ASN A 46 -16.89 -10.17 6.53
N GLU A 47 -17.63 -9.14 6.94
CA GLU A 47 -19.01 -8.91 6.50
C GLU A 47 -19.06 -8.49 5.02
N GLU A 48 -18.13 -7.63 4.61
CA GLU A 48 -18.01 -7.19 3.22
C GLU A 48 -17.60 -8.33 2.29
N ILE A 49 -16.66 -9.16 2.72
CA ILE A 49 -16.23 -10.36 1.98
C ILE A 49 -17.42 -11.31 1.78
N LYS A 50 -18.19 -11.61 2.83
CA LYS A 50 -19.39 -12.46 2.72
C LYS A 50 -20.43 -11.91 1.74
N LYS A 51 -20.56 -10.58 1.65
CA LYS A 51 -21.52 -9.91 0.78
C LYS A 51 -21.06 -9.87 -0.68
N THR A 52 -19.78 -9.57 -0.92
CA THR A 52 -19.26 -9.26 -2.26
C THR A 52 -18.62 -10.46 -2.95
N THR A 53 -18.11 -11.41 -2.17
CA THR A 53 -17.47 -12.63 -2.65
C THR A 53 -17.96 -13.83 -1.83
N PRO A 54 -19.24 -14.24 -1.95
CA PRO A 54 -19.85 -15.24 -1.07
C PRO A 54 -19.20 -16.63 -1.16
N PHE A 55 -18.43 -16.89 -2.22
CA PHE A 55 -17.70 -18.15 -2.43
C PHE A 55 -16.35 -18.20 -1.70
N ILE A 56 -15.90 -17.08 -1.11
CA ILE A 56 -14.65 -16.99 -0.36
C ILE A 56 -15.00 -16.98 1.14
N ASN A 57 -14.50 -17.98 1.89
CA ASN A 57 -14.54 -17.92 3.35
C ASN A 57 -13.65 -16.74 3.80
N PRO A 58 -14.17 -15.76 4.56
CA PRO A 58 -13.38 -14.62 5.05
C PRO A 58 -12.09 -15.01 5.78
N GLU A 59 -12.08 -16.14 6.49
CA GLU A 59 -10.87 -16.63 7.19
C GLU A 59 -9.76 -17.06 6.23
N ASN A 60 -10.14 -17.44 5.01
CA ASN A 60 -9.21 -17.82 3.95
C ASN A 60 -8.92 -16.67 2.98
N ALA A 61 -9.61 -15.54 3.11
CA ALA A 61 -9.45 -14.42 2.20
C ALA A 61 -8.08 -13.77 2.42
N LYS A 62 -7.31 -13.68 1.34
CA LYS A 62 -6.00 -13.03 1.34
C LYS A 62 -6.11 -11.71 0.62
N TYR A 63 -5.60 -10.65 1.22
CA TYR A 63 -5.54 -9.31 0.65
C TYR A 63 -4.16 -8.73 0.88
N ILE A 64 -3.68 -7.99 -0.11
CA ILE A 64 -2.41 -7.28 -0.05
C ILE A 64 -2.45 -6.12 -1.03
N TYR A 65 -1.77 -5.03 -0.70
CA TYR A 65 -1.62 -3.92 -1.64
C TYR A 65 -0.50 -4.22 -2.64
N GLU A 66 -0.77 -4.00 -3.91
CA GLU A 66 0.16 -4.16 -5.01
C GLU A 66 0.69 -2.79 -5.45
N VAL A 67 2.00 -2.74 -5.68
CA VAL A 67 2.66 -1.61 -6.33
C VAL A 67 3.44 -2.12 -7.53
N VAL A 68 3.11 -1.63 -8.72
CA VAL A 68 3.80 -1.99 -9.96
C VAL A 68 4.50 -0.76 -10.53
N PHE A 69 5.80 -0.89 -10.77
CA PHE A 69 6.56 0.04 -11.57
C PHE A 69 6.56 -0.43 -13.02
N ASP A 70 6.09 0.42 -13.92
CA ASP A 70 5.99 0.13 -15.34
C ASP A 70 6.64 1.24 -16.18
N VAL A 71 7.22 0.87 -17.31
CA VAL A 71 7.82 1.80 -18.27
C VAL A 71 6.96 1.81 -19.53
N GLN A 72 6.12 2.84 -19.66
CA GLN A 72 5.27 3.01 -20.84
C GLN A 72 5.84 4.09 -21.75
N GLN A 73 6.37 3.65 -22.89
CA GLN A 73 7.00 4.50 -23.91
C GLN A 73 8.18 5.32 -23.35
N LYS A 74 7.91 6.55 -22.90
CA LYS A 74 8.89 7.50 -22.35
C LYS A 74 8.64 7.84 -20.88
N ASP A 75 7.49 7.44 -20.34
CA ASP A 75 7.11 7.72 -18.96
C ASP A 75 7.35 6.48 -18.09
N THR A 76 7.81 6.71 -16.87
CA THR A 76 7.77 5.68 -15.82
C THR A 76 6.52 5.92 -14.99
N LEU A 77 5.70 4.87 -14.87
CA LEU A 77 4.46 4.86 -14.13
C LEU A 77 4.60 4.01 -12.87
N LEU A 78 3.83 4.39 -11.86
CA LEU A 78 3.63 3.64 -10.63
C LEU A 78 2.14 3.38 -10.47
N HIS A 79 1.77 2.11 -10.41
CA HIS A 79 0.41 1.64 -10.24
C HIS A 79 0.25 1.17 -8.80
N VAL A 80 -0.83 1.60 -8.14
CA VAL A 80 -1.17 1.19 -6.78
C VAL A 80 -2.58 0.62 -6.79
N THR A 81 -2.72 -0.62 -6.32
CA THR A 81 -4.03 -1.27 -6.23
C THR A 81 -4.11 -2.22 -5.03
N LEU A 82 -5.32 -2.53 -4.56
CA LEU A 82 -5.58 -3.61 -3.62
C LEU A 82 -5.92 -4.87 -4.42
N VAL A 83 -5.30 -6.00 -4.09
CA VAL A 83 -5.60 -7.28 -4.76
C VAL A 83 -6.03 -8.33 -3.76
N SER A 84 -6.86 -9.27 -4.25
CA SER A 84 -7.16 -10.49 -3.52
C SER A 84 -6.13 -11.56 -3.86
N GLY A 85 -5.22 -11.78 -2.90
CA GLY A 85 -4.08 -12.68 -3.02
C GLY A 85 -3.07 -12.27 -4.08
N VAL A 86 -1.90 -12.91 -4.05
CA VAL A 86 -0.88 -12.72 -5.09
C VAL A 86 -0.90 -13.91 -6.03
N LYS A 87 -0.95 -13.63 -7.33
CA LYS A 87 -0.67 -14.63 -8.37
C LYS A 87 0.84 -14.77 -8.46
N GLU A 88 1.37 -15.98 -8.26
CA GLU A 88 2.81 -16.29 -8.24
C GLU A 88 3.60 -15.90 -9.51
N VAL A 89 2.90 -15.47 -10.55
CA VAL A 89 3.42 -15.12 -11.87
C VAL A 89 4.31 -13.87 -11.85
N TYR A 90 4.09 -12.92 -10.93
CA TYR A 90 4.62 -11.56 -11.08
C TYR A 90 6.01 -11.27 -10.49
N LYS A 91 6.75 -12.30 -10.03
CA LYS A 91 8.13 -12.16 -9.50
C LYS A 91 8.33 -10.85 -8.71
N PRO A 92 7.65 -10.69 -7.57
CA PRO A 92 7.77 -9.48 -6.76
C PRO A 92 9.23 -9.25 -6.33
N PHE A 93 9.51 -8.06 -5.83
CA PHE A 93 10.80 -7.71 -5.24
C PHE A 93 10.77 -7.70 -3.72
N GLY A 94 9.59 -7.73 -3.09
CA GLY A 94 9.49 -7.79 -1.64
C GLY A 94 8.15 -7.31 -1.13
N VAL A 95 7.86 -7.68 0.12
CA VAL A 95 6.73 -7.16 0.88
C VAL A 95 7.24 -6.12 1.88
N TYR A 96 6.68 -4.92 1.81
CA TYR A 96 6.99 -3.77 2.63
C TYR A 96 5.84 -3.55 3.61
N LYS A 97 6.18 -3.36 4.88
CA LYS A 97 5.24 -3.10 5.97
C LYS A 97 5.96 -2.47 7.15
N ASP A 98 5.22 -1.74 7.96
CA ASP A 98 5.63 -1.32 9.30
C ASP A 98 4.39 -1.21 10.20
N ALA A 99 4.47 -0.43 11.29
CA ALA A 99 3.36 -0.25 12.22
C ALA A 99 2.13 0.44 11.60
N ILE A 100 2.29 1.16 10.49
CA ILE A 100 1.19 1.89 9.83
C ILE A 100 0.96 1.36 8.41
N LEU A 101 2.02 1.12 7.64
CA LEU A 101 1.92 0.59 6.29
C LEU A 101 1.49 -0.87 6.34
N MET A 102 0.27 -1.14 5.86
CA MET A 102 -0.19 -2.51 5.67
C MET A 102 0.68 -3.23 4.62
N PRO A 103 0.78 -4.57 4.68
CA PRO A 103 1.57 -5.34 3.74
C PRO A 103 1.33 -4.90 2.29
N THR A 104 2.41 -4.46 1.66
CA THR A 104 2.41 -3.97 0.29
C THR A 104 3.51 -4.70 -0.48
N TYR A 105 3.17 -5.46 -1.50
CA TYR A 105 4.17 -6.08 -2.35
C TYR A 105 4.49 -5.20 -3.55
N VAL A 106 5.78 -5.13 -3.87
CA VAL A 106 6.30 -4.27 -4.93
C VAL A 106 6.82 -5.13 -6.09
N ILE A 107 6.44 -4.76 -7.31
CA ILE A 107 6.92 -5.31 -8.58
C ILE A 107 7.66 -4.19 -9.31
N ASP A 108 8.95 -4.38 -9.60
CA ASP A 108 9.83 -3.37 -10.21
C ASP A 108 10.86 -4.03 -11.14
N VAL A 109 10.36 -4.74 -12.15
CA VAL A 109 11.16 -5.66 -13.00
C VAL A 109 12.36 -4.95 -13.61
N ASP A 110 12.17 -3.72 -14.07
CA ASP A 110 13.19 -2.90 -14.72
C ASP A 110 14.00 -2.02 -13.75
N LYS A 111 13.81 -2.19 -12.42
CA LYS A 111 14.48 -1.43 -11.35
C LYS A 111 14.35 0.09 -11.49
N VAL A 112 13.26 0.55 -12.08
CA VAL A 112 13.00 1.98 -12.26
C VAL A 112 12.53 2.64 -10.97
N GLY A 113 12.05 1.84 -10.01
CA GLY A 113 11.68 2.23 -8.65
C GLY A 113 12.84 2.44 -7.68
N GLN A 114 14.10 2.26 -8.09
CA GLN A 114 15.28 2.31 -7.20
C GLN A 114 15.45 3.61 -6.38
N LYS A 115 14.85 4.73 -6.81
CA LYS A 115 14.86 5.99 -6.04
C LYS A 115 13.75 6.06 -4.98
N LEU A 116 12.76 5.19 -5.09
CA LEU A 116 11.61 5.11 -4.19
C LEU A 116 11.68 3.89 -3.26
N ILE A 117 12.52 2.91 -3.57
CA ILE A 117 12.77 1.71 -2.78
C ILE A 117 14.16 1.85 -2.14
N LYS A 118 14.23 1.94 -0.80
CA LYS A 118 15.51 2.10 -0.09
C LYS A 118 16.28 0.78 -0.04
N GLU A 119 15.56 -0.34 0.08
CA GLU A 119 16.14 -1.67 0.18
C GLU A 119 15.26 -2.68 -0.57
N TYR A 120 15.86 -3.45 -1.48
CA TYR A 120 15.20 -4.58 -2.14
C TYR A 120 15.32 -5.81 -1.24
N LYS A 121 14.18 -6.43 -0.91
CA LYS A 121 14.11 -7.56 0.02
C LYS A 121 14.03 -8.88 -0.76
N LYS A 122 14.22 -10.02 -0.09
CA LYS A 122 13.94 -11.33 -0.69
C LYS A 122 12.45 -11.65 -0.49
N ASN A 123 11.85 -12.29 -1.48
CA ASN A 123 10.43 -12.58 -1.49
C ASN A 123 10.02 -13.63 -0.44
N ASP A 124 9.02 -13.29 0.36
CA ASP A 124 8.13 -14.26 1.00
C ASP A 124 6.68 -13.80 0.81
N LEU A 125 6.02 -14.41 -0.19
CA LEU A 125 4.61 -14.19 -0.46
C LEU A 125 3.72 -15.33 0.04
N SER A 126 4.27 -16.34 0.72
CA SER A 126 3.54 -17.56 1.09
C SER A 126 2.23 -17.27 1.86
N ASN A 127 2.23 -16.20 2.66
CA ASN A 127 1.07 -15.74 3.41
C ASN A 127 -0.03 -15.13 2.52
N PHE A 128 0.30 -14.68 1.31
CA PHE A 128 -0.59 -13.96 0.39
C PHE A 128 -0.93 -14.76 -0.88
N THR A 129 -0.25 -15.86 -1.18
CA THR A 129 -0.61 -16.75 -2.30
C THR A 129 -1.77 -17.67 -1.94
N PHE A 130 -2.75 -17.84 -2.83
CA PHE A 130 -3.73 -18.91 -2.69
C PHE A 130 -3.13 -20.24 -3.16
N LYS A 131 -3.41 -21.32 -2.41
CA LYS A 131 -3.00 -22.68 -2.80
C LYS A 131 -3.92 -23.26 -3.88
N ASP A 132 -5.18 -22.84 -3.86
CA ASP A 132 -6.22 -23.28 -4.79
C ASP A 132 -6.60 -22.14 -5.74
N LEU A 133 -7.16 -22.50 -6.91
CA LEU A 133 -7.70 -21.53 -7.85
C LEU A 133 -8.94 -20.86 -7.24
N ILE A 134 -8.80 -19.61 -6.82
CA ILE A 134 -9.94 -18.79 -6.40
C ILE A 134 -10.37 -17.93 -7.58
N ILE A 135 -11.60 -18.14 -8.05
CA ILE A 135 -12.24 -17.21 -8.99
C ILE A 135 -12.69 -16.01 -8.16
N ASN A 136 -12.00 -14.89 -8.36
CA ASN A 136 -12.35 -13.63 -7.74
C ASN A 136 -12.33 -12.53 -8.80
N ASP A 137 -13.52 -12.01 -9.11
CA ASP A 137 -13.70 -10.91 -10.06
C ASP A 137 -13.63 -9.53 -9.38
N ALA A 138 -13.26 -9.49 -8.10
CA ALA A 138 -13.03 -8.25 -7.36
C ALA A 138 -11.87 -7.45 -7.98
N MET A 139 -12.21 -6.29 -8.52
CA MET A 139 -11.30 -5.28 -9.03
C MET A 139 -11.43 -4.03 -8.15
N TYR A 140 -10.38 -3.70 -7.42
CA TYR A 140 -10.33 -2.47 -6.62
C TYR A 140 -9.88 -1.28 -7.47
N PRO A 141 -10.16 -0.03 -7.05
CA PRO A 141 -9.70 1.14 -7.76
C PRO A 141 -8.18 1.16 -7.88
N GLU A 142 -7.66 1.42 -9.07
CA GLU A 142 -6.22 1.50 -9.32
C GLU A 142 -5.81 2.96 -9.49
N TYR A 143 -4.77 3.40 -8.77
CA TYR A 143 -4.24 4.75 -8.89
C TYR A 143 -2.91 4.72 -9.64
N ILE A 144 -2.81 5.55 -10.67
CA ILE A 144 -1.67 5.58 -11.59
C ILE A 144 -0.94 6.90 -11.40
N TYR A 145 0.35 6.84 -11.07
CA TYR A 145 1.21 7.98 -10.80
C TYR A 145 2.33 8.06 -11.84
N LYS A 146 2.61 9.25 -12.36
CA LYS A 146 3.83 9.53 -13.12
C LYS A 146 4.99 9.79 -12.18
N ILE A 147 6.12 9.15 -12.45
CA ILE A 147 7.37 9.36 -11.71
C ILE A 147 8.16 10.49 -12.38
N LYS A 148 8.38 11.58 -11.64
CA LYS A 148 9.24 12.70 -12.07
C LYS A 148 10.35 12.93 -11.05
N GLY A 149 11.50 12.30 -11.28
CA GLY A 149 12.61 12.31 -10.32
C GLY A 149 12.24 11.52 -9.06
N GLN A 150 12.07 12.21 -7.93
CA GLN A 150 11.59 11.62 -6.67
C GLN A 150 10.11 11.92 -6.40
N LYS A 151 9.45 12.69 -7.27
CA LYS A 151 8.04 13.06 -7.13
C LYS A 151 7.15 12.03 -7.81
N LEU A 152 5.99 11.81 -7.21
CA LEU A 152 4.93 10.95 -7.70
C LEU A 152 3.73 11.86 -7.91
N ILE A 153 3.24 11.94 -9.14
CA ILE A 153 2.12 12.83 -9.50
C ILE A 153 0.98 11.95 -9.97
N LEU A 154 -0.17 12.00 -9.30
CA LEU A 154 -1.35 11.26 -9.74
C LEU A 154 -1.69 11.68 -11.18
N SER A 155 -1.71 10.71 -12.07
CA SER A 155 -1.94 10.89 -13.50
C SER A 155 -3.34 10.44 -13.89
N ASP A 156 -3.78 9.31 -13.33
CA ASP A 156 -5.08 8.72 -13.65
C ASP A 156 -5.55 7.80 -12.51
N SER A 157 -6.82 7.38 -12.59
CA SER A 157 -7.39 6.35 -11.74
C SER A 157 -8.38 5.49 -12.52
N ILE A 158 -8.22 4.17 -12.44
CA ILE A 158 -9.19 3.23 -13.00
C ILE A 158 -10.20 2.89 -11.93
N ARG A 159 -11.49 3.00 -12.27
CA ARG A 159 -12.57 2.60 -11.37
C ARG A 159 -12.65 1.08 -11.31
N GLY A 160 -12.53 0.53 -10.11
CA GLY A 160 -12.80 -0.87 -9.82
C GLY A 160 -14.30 -1.18 -9.77
N ASN A 161 -14.66 -2.47 -9.75
CA ASN A 161 -16.03 -2.91 -9.48
C ASN A 161 -16.30 -3.10 -7.97
N MET A 162 -15.24 -3.07 -7.15
CA MET A 162 -15.31 -3.00 -5.70
C MET A 162 -15.28 -1.52 -5.32
N MET A 163 -16.45 -0.92 -5.10
CA MET A 163 -16.56 0.44 -4.57
C MET A 163 -17.19 0.45 -3.18
N LYS A 164 -16.71 1.38 -2.35
CA LYS A 164 -17.51 2.03 -1.31
C LYS A 164 -17.97 3.39 -1.82
#